data_AF-A0ABD5TEZ7-F1
#
_entry.id   AF-A0ABD5TEZ7-F1
#
_cell.length_a   1.000
_cell.length_b   1.000
_cell.length_c   1.000
_cell.angle_alpha   90.00
_cell.angle_beta   90.00
_cell.angle_gamma   90.00
#
_symmetry.space_group_name_H-M   'P 1'
#
loop_
_entity.id
_entity.type
_entity.pdbx_description
1 polymer ?
#
loop_
_entity_poly.entity_id
_entity_poly.type
_entity_poly.pdbx_seq_one_letter_code
_entity_poly.pdbx_strand_id
1 'polypeptide(L)' 'MDETHAECLLAELLDRGLVPDDRVGGVRRLRDAGEVWQALEYAMNGEVSERWRPDSGVA' A
#
# COMPACT_ATOMS: atom_id res chain seq x y z
N MET A 1 0.38 17.12 2.99
CA MET A 1 0.68 15.97 3.85
C MET A 1 1.98 15.40 3.32
N ASP A 2 2.97 15.25 4.21
CA ASP A 2 4.33 14.88 3.84
C ASP A 2 4.51 13.35 3.88
N GLU A 3 5.49 12.83 3.17
CA GLU A 3 5.76 11.39 3.04
C GLU A 3 5.93 10.72 4.41
N THR A 4 6.65 11.37 5.34
CA THR A 4 6.84 10.89 6.71
C THR A 4 5.51 10.74 7.48
N HIS A 5 4.52 11.57 7.18
CA HIS A 5 3.20 11.46 7.78
C HIS A 5 2.43 10.25 7.23
N ALA A 6 2.56 9.99 5.92
CA ALA A 6 1.97 8.81 5.29
C ALA A 6 2.61 7.51 5.81
N GLU A 7 3.92 7.50 6.04
CA GLU A 7 4.62 6.35 6.64
C GLU A 7 4.12 6.06 8.06
N CYS A 8 4.00 7.10 8.91
CA CYS A 8 3.47 6.96 10.26
C CYS A 8 2.05 6.37 10.26
N LEU A 9 1.17 6.93 9.42
CA LEU A 9 -0.21 6.45 9.33
C LEU A 9 -0.27 5.01 8.83
N LEU A 10 0.53 4.67 7.82
CA LEU A 10 0.62 3.31 7.30
C LEU A 10 1.10 2.30 8.35
N ALA A 11 2.10 2.68 9.15
CA ALA A 11 2.59 1.86 10.25
C ALA A 11 1.49 1.64 11.31
N GLU A 12 0.73 2.68 11.69
CA GLU A 12 -0.39 2.54 12.61
C GLU A 12 -1.50 1.62 12.08
N LEU A 13 -1.83 1.71 10.79
CA LEU A 13 -2.84 0.83 10.17
C LEU A 13 -2.43 -0.64 10.23
N LEU A 14 -1.14 -0.92 10.00
CA LEU A 14 -0.58 -2.27 10.07
C LEU A 14 -0.51 -2.79 11.51
N ASP A 15 -0.05 -1.97 12.45
CA ASP A 15 0.08 -2.33 13.87
C ASP A 15 -1.28 -2.64 14.50
N ARG A 16 -2.30 -1.84 14.18
CA ARG A 16 -3.67 -2.02 14.67
C ARG A 16 -4.45 -3.11 13.95
N GLY A 17 -3.87 -3.74 12.92
CA GLY A 17 -4.57 -4.75 12.11
C GLY A 17 -5.78 -4.20 11.35
N LEU A 18 -5.76 -2.92 10.99
CA LEU A 18 -6.83 -2.27 10.22
C LEU A 18 -6.71 -2.56 8.71
N VAL A 19 -5.58 -3.12 8.28
CA VAL A 19 -5.35 -3.60 6.92
C VAL A 19 -5.82 -5.06 6.84
N PRO A 20 -6.71 -5.42 5.90
CA PRO A 20 -7.10 -6.81 5.67
C PRO A 20 -5.89 -7.70 5.37
N ASP A 21 -5.84 -8.91 5.92
CA ASP A 21 -4.68 -9.83 5.80
C ASP A 21 -4.24 -10.08 4.35
N ASP A 22 -5.20 -10.24 3.43
CA ASP A 22 -4.95 -10.42 1.99
C ASP A 22 -4.17 -9.25 1.36
N ARG A 23 -4.34 -8.04 1.91
CA ARG A 23 -3.71 -6.80 1.42
C ARG A 23 -2.38 -6.49 2.08
N VAL A 24 -2.13 -7.00 3.29
CA VAL A 24 -0.88 -6.73 4.05
C VAL A 24 0.35 -7.04 3.19
N GLY A 25 0.31 -8.12 2.40
CA GLY A 25 1.39 -8.47 1.48
C GLY A 25 1.64 -7.41 0.40
N GLY A 26 0.58 -6.88 -0.22
CA GLY A 26 0.70 -5.83 -1.24
C GLY A 26 1.14 -4.49 -0.65
N VAL A 27 0.58 -4.11 0.50
CA VAL A 27 0.97 -2.90 1.24
C VAL A 27 2.45 -2.91 1.59
N ARG A 28 2.97 -4.04 2.11
CA ARG A 28 4.41 -4.17 2.44
C ARG A 28 5.29 -4.05 1.21
N ARG A 29 4.91 -4.65 0.07
CA ARG A 29 5.68 -4.53 -1.19
C ARG A 29 5.75 -3.09 -1.68
N LEU A 30 4.62 -2.37 -1.66
CA LEU A 30 4.58 -0.96 -2.09
C LEU A 30 5.42 -0.07 -1.18
N ARG A 31 5.34 -0.28 0.14
CA ARG A 31 6.19 0.41 1.11
C ARG A 31 7.67 0.15 0.87
N ASP A 32 8.07 -1.10 0.70
CA ASP A 32 9.46 -1.49 0.43
C ASP A 32 9.96 -0.97 -0.94
N ALA A 33 9.06 -0.67 -1.88
CA ALA A 33 9.39 -0.01 -3.14
C ALA A 33 9.51 1.53 -3.03
N GLY A 34 9.29 2.12 -1.84
CA GLY A 34 9.24 3.56 -1.63
C GLY A 34 7.92 4.22 -2.04
N GLU A 35 6.92 3.43 -2.46
CA GLU A 35 5.62 3.91 -2.89
C GLU A 35 4.66 4.03 -1.70
N VAL A 36 5.05 4.81 -0.68
CA VAL A 36 4.35 4.95 0.60
C VAL A 36 2.90 5.41 0.40
N TRP A 37 2.68 6.38 -0.49
CA TRP A 37 1.34 6.88 -0.80
C TRP A 37 0.43 5.80 -1.38
N GLN A 38 0.93 5.03 -2.36
CA GLN A 38 0.17 3.92 -2.93
C GLN A 38 -0.07 2.81 -1.90
N ALA A 39 0.91 2.54 -1.03
CA ALA A 39 0.76 1.57 0.04
C ALA A 39 -0.35 1.97 1.02
N LEU A 40 -0.43 3.26 1.35
CA LEU A 40 -1.47 3.84 2.21
C LEU A 40 -2.85 3.82 1.53
N GLU A 41 -2.94 4.23 0.26
CA GLU A 41 -4.18 4.17 -0.52
C GLU A 41 -4.69 2.72 -0.63
N TYR A 42 -3.80 1.77 -0.90
CA TYR A 42 -4.14 0.36 -0.98
C TYR A 42 -4.58 -0.22 0.37
N ALA A 43 -3.93 0.21 1.46
CA ALA A 43 -4.33 -0.16 2.81
C ALA A 43 -5.74 0.33 3.15
N MET A 44 -6.06 1.59 2.83
CA MET A 44 -7.33 2.24 3.21
C MET A 44 -8.49 1.87 2.29
N ASN A 45 -8.28 1.98 0.97
CA ASN A 45 -9.35 1.83 -0.02
C ASN A 45 -9.41 0.41 -0.59
N GLY A 46 -8.31 -0.35 -0.52
CA GLY A 46 -8.22 -1.65 -1.20
C GLY A 46 -8.07 -1.54 -2.71
N GLU A 47 -8.01 -0.33 -3.22
CA GLU A 47 -7.81 -0.02 -4.62
C GLU A 47 -6.34 0.35 -4.78
N VAL A 48 -5.62 -0.42 -5.59
CA VAL A 48 -4.39 0.10 -6.16
C VAL A 48 -4.88 0.98 -7.31
N SER A 49 -4.65 2.30 -7.24
CA SER A 49 -4.87 3.17 -8.40
C SER A 49 -4.27 2.46 -9.62
N GLU A 50 -5.05 2.25 -10.68
CA GLU A 50 -4.76 1.41 -11.86
C GLU A 50 -3.42 1.71 -12.58
N ARG A 51 -2.70 2.72 -12.10
CA ARG A 51 -1.33 3.07 -12.43
C ARG A 51 -0.31 2.01 -12.04
N TRP A 52 -0.63 1.08 -11.13
CA TRP A 52 0.14 -0.14 -10.90
C TRP A 52 -0.48 -1.33 -11.64
N ARG A 53 -0.42 -1.29 -12.97
CA ARG A 53 -0.28 -2.54 -13.73
C ARG A 53 1.20 -2.93 -13.68
N PRO A 54 1.63 -3.91 -12.87
CA PRO A 54 2.82 -4.64 -13.27
C PRO A 54 2.47 -5.21 -14.64
N ASP A 55 3.26 -4.91 -15.65
CA ASP A 55 3.13 -5.46 -16.98
C ASP A 55 3.18 -6.99 -16.88
N SER A 56 2.02 -7.61 -16.65
CA SER A 56 1.82 -9.04 -16.78
C SER A 56 1.34 -9.24 -18.20
N GLY A 57 2.29 -9.17 -19.14
CA GLY A 57 2.12 -9.84 -20.41
C GLY A 57 1.97 -11.35 -20.19
N VAL A 58 1.01 -11.94 -20.92
CA VAL A 58 0.74 -13.36 -21.28
C VAL A 58 -0.78 -13.44 -21.46
N ALA A 59 -1.39 -13.61 -22.64
CA ALA A 59 -0.95 -14.06 -23.96
C ALA A 59 -1.77 -13.36 -25.08
#